data_AF-A0AA97AHS2-F1
#
_entry.id   AF-A0AA97AHS2-F1
#
_cell.length_a   1.000
_cell.length_b   1.000
_cell.length_c   1.000
_cell.angle_alpha   90.00
_cell.angle_beta   90.00
_cell.angle_gamma   90.00
#
_symmetry.space_group_name_H-M   'P 1'
#
loop_
_entity.id
_entity.type
_entity.pdbx_description
1 polymer ?
#
loop_
_entity_poly.entity_id
_entity_poly.type
_entity_poly.pdbx_seq_one_letter_code
_entity_poly.pdbx_strand_id
1 'polypeptide(L)'
;MPALPLPLTTLCALACEPSLLPRVRMAIAVVAQEVFAEPPATPGYPLRWNLAKTVLSPTEAQAAAMTVGLVVSPSLLAAAAAAGTTDPAAMAAAITDEQLLAAVRQGWNPVAGVSLADTAEMMQATT
;
A
#
# COMPACT_ATOMS: atom_id res chain seq x y z
N MET A 1 1.19 -3.35 24.00
CA MET A 1 1.11 -3.39 22.52
C MET A 1 -0.34 -3.18 22.13
N PRO A 2 -0.64 -2.37 21.11
CA PRO A 2 -2.01 -2.29 20.61
C PRO A 2 -2.48 -3.69 20.17
N ALA A 3 -3.69 -4.08 20.58
CA ALA A 3 -4.27 -5.35 20.17
C ALA A 3 -4.51 -5.32 18.66
N LEU A 4 -4.11 -6.38 17.95
CA LEU A 4 -4.43 -6.53 16.54
C LEU A 4 -5.96 -6.72 16.40
N PRO A 5 -6.63 -5.97 15.52
CA PRO A 5 -8.08 -6.07 15.33
C PRO A 5 -8.50 -7.38 14.66
N LEU A 6 -7.57 -8.07 13.98
CA LEU A 6 -7.78 -9.36 13.33
C LEU A 6 -6.63 -10.33 13.67
N PRO A 7 -6.91 -11.64 13.80
CA PRO A 7 -5.86 -12.65 13.96
C PRO A 7 -4.88 -12.68 12.78
N LEU A 8 -3.61 -13.02 13.03
CA LEU A 8 -2.59 -13.13 11.97
C LEU A 8 -2.95 -14.17 10.90
N THR A 9 -3.65 -15.24 11.27
CA THR A 9 -4.15 -16.25 10.33
C THR A 9 -5.18 -15.67 9.37
N THR A 10 -6.08 -14.82 9.86
CA THR A 10 -7.07 -14.09 9.06
C THR A 10 -6.41 -13.11 8.10
N LEU A 11 -5.39 -12.37 8.57
CA LEU A 11 -4.63 -11.46 7.72
C LEU A 11 -3.81 -12.18 6.65
N CYS A 12 -3.24 -13.34 6.98
CA CYS A 12 -2.56 -14.19 6.02
C CYS A 12 -3.53 -14.69 4.94
N ALA A 13 -4.71 -15.16 5.33
CA ALA A 13 -5.74 -15.60 4.39
C ALA A 13 -6.20 -14.45 3.46
N LEU A 14 -6.39 -13.24 4.00
CA LEU A 14 -6.67 -12.05 3.20
C LEU A 14 -5.52 -11.70 2.23
N ALA A 15 -4.27 -11.82 2.67
CA ALA A 15 -3.12 -11.54 1.80
C ALA A 15 -3.01 -12.53 0.62
N CYS A 16 -3.49 -13.76 0.80
CA CYS A 16 -3.53 -14.79 -0.22
C CYS A 16 -4.83 -14.79 -1.06
N GLU A 17 -5.75 -13.87 -0.82
CA GLU A 17 -7.06 -13.84 -1.49
C GLU A 17 -6.91 -13.52 -3.00
N PRO A 18 -7.33 -14.43 -3.91
CA PRO A 18 -7.07 -14.29 -5.35
C PRO A 18 -7.67 -13.04 -5.98
N SER A 19 -8.81 -12.57 -5.47
CA SER A 19 -9.49 -11.37 -5.99
C SER A 19 -8.75 -10.06 -5.69
N LEU A 20 -7.90 -10.05 -4.66
CA LEU A 20 -7.16 -8.85 -4.24
C LEU A 20 -5.90 -8.62 -5.07
N LEU A 21 -5.26 -9.70 -5.53
CA LEU A 21 -3.95 -9.65 -6.16
C LEU A 21 -3.90 -8.84 -7.47
N PRO A 22 -4.85 -8.98 -8.42
CA PRO A 22 -4.90 -8.14 -9.61
C PRO A 22 -5.10 -6.65 -9.29
N ARG A 23 -5.87 -6.34 -8.23
CA ARG A 23 -6.15 -4.96 -7.81
C ARG A 23 -4.91 -4.31 -7.23
N VAL A 24 -4.18 -5.01 -6.35
CA VAL A 24 -2.88 -4.58 -5.83
C VAL A 24 -1.89 -4.34 -6.97
N ARG A 25 -1.81 -5.27 -7.92
CA ARG A 25 -0.96 -5.16 -9.09
C ARG A 25 -1.24 -3.89 -9.89
N MET A 26 -2.52 -3.59 -10.13
CA MET A 26 -2.91 -2.36 -10.82
C MET A 26 -2.62 -1.11 -9.99
N ALA A 27 -2.86 -1.13 -8.68
CA ALA A 27 -2.54 0.00 -7.80
C ALA A 27 -1.04 0.32 -7.81
N ILE A 28 -0.16 -0.69 -7.81
CA ILE A 28 1.29 -0.52 -7.94
C ILE A 28 1.65 0.16 -9.26
N ALA A 29 1.08 -0.32 -10.38
CA ALA A 29 1.35 0.26 -11.69
C ALA A 29 0.88 1.72 -11.78
N VAL A 30 -0.28 2.05 -11.19
CA VAL A 30 -0.80 3.43 -11.13
C VAL A 30 0.14 4.32 -10.33
N VAL A 31 0.56 3.91 -9.13
CA VAL A 31 1.47 4.73 -8.31
C VAL A 31 2.86 4.85 -8.96
N ALA A 32 3.35 3.83 -9.65
CA ALA A 32 4.59 3.92 -10.43
C ALA A 32 4.50 5.01 -11.52
N GLN A 33 3.35 5.11 -12.21
CA GLN A 33 3.10 6.16 -13.20
C GLN A 33 3.03 7.55 -12.55
N GLU A 34 2.41 7.68 -11.38
CA GLU A 34 2.39 8.92 -10.61
C GLU A 34 3.80 9.39 -10.27
N VAL A 35 4.67 8.47 -9.81
CA VAL A 35 6.07 8.76 -9.50
C VAL A 35 6.85 9.23 -10.73
N PHE A 36 6.53 8.74 -11.92
CA PHE A 36 7.16 9.24 -13.15
C PHE A 36 6.76 10.68 -13.51
N ALA A 37 5.64 11.17 -12.99
CA ALA A 37 5.18 12.54 -13.14
C ALA A 37 5.57 13.45 -11.97
N GLU A 38 6.19 12.92 -10.90
CA GLU A 38 6.59 13.70 -9.73
C GLU A 38 7.73 14.69 -10.07
N PRO A 39 7.74 15.90 -9.46
CA PRO A 39 8.86 16.80 -9.56
C PRO A 39 10.14 16.19 -8.99
N PRO A 40 11.33 16.42 -9.57
CA PRO A 40 12.60 15.93 -9.01
C PRO A 40 12.95 16.45 -7.62
N ALA A 41 12.30 17.55 -7.19
CA ALA A 41 12.42 18.11 -5.85
C ALA A 41 11.63 17.33 -4.78
N THR A 42 10.85 16.31 -5.18
CA THR A 42 10.09 15.48 -4.24
C THR A 42 11.04 14.74 -3.29
N PRO A 43 10.75 14.67 -1.98
CA PRO A 43 11.58 13.95 -1.03
C PRO A 43 11.83 12.50 -1.45
N GLY A 44 13.08 12.06 -1.38
CA GLY A 44 13.47 10.70 -1.77
C GLY A 44 13.32 10.38 -3.26
N TYR A 45 13.07 11.38 -4.13
CA TYR A 45 12.76 11.17 -5.55
C TYR A 45 13.71 10.20 -6.28
N PRO A 46 15.06 10.27 -6.13
CA PRO A 46 15.95 9.31 -6.79
C PRO A 46 15.62 7.84 -6.46
N LEU A 47 15.26 7.54 -5.22
CA LEU A 47 14.89 6.19 -4.79
C LEU A 47 13.46 5.83 -5.23
N ARG A 48 12.51 6.78 -5.12
CA ARG A 48 11.13 6.59 -5.61
C ARG A 48 11.11 6.25 -7.09
N TRP A 49 11.82 7.02 -7.90
CA TRP A 49 11.96 6.82 -9.34
C TRP A 49 12.62 5.49 -9.68
N ASN A 50 13.69 5.13 -8.97
CA ASN A 50 14.35 3.84 -9.16
C ASN A 50 13.42 2.66 -8.86
N LEU A 51 12.63 2.74 -7.77
CA LEU A 51 11.60 1.75 -7.48
C LEU A 51 10.56 1.68 -8.60
N ALA A 52 10.01 2.82 -9.03
CA ALA A 52 9.00 2.88 -10.10
C ALA A 52 9.44 2.17 -11.38
N LYS A 53 10.70 2.33 -11.80
CA LYS A 53 11.28 1.60 -12.95
C LYS A 53 11.20 0.08 -12.81
N THR A 54 11.32 -0.45 -11.58
CA THR A 54 11.29 -1.91 -11.35
C THR A 54 9.88 -2.51 -11.30
N VAL A 55 8.85 -1.66 -11.16
CA VAL A 55 7.45 -2.09 -10.97
C VAL A 55 6.47 -1.40 -11.91
N LEU A 56 6.93 -0.83 -13.03
CA LEU A 56 6.07 -0.25 -14.07
C LEU A 56 5.16 -1.31 -14.72
N SER A 57 5.69 -2.53 -14.86
CA SER A 57 4.96 -3.70 -15.31
C SER A 57 5.05 -4.76 -14.20
N PRO A 58 4.34 -4.56 -13.07
CA PRO A 58 4.53 -5.42 -11.91
C PRO A 58 4.11 -6.84 -12.25
N THR A 59 4.90 -7.82 -11.83
CA THR A 59 4.56 -9.24 -11.91
C THR A 59 3.61 -9.62 -10.79
N GLU A 60 2.94 -10.76 -10.94
CA GLU A 60 2.09 -11.31 -9.89
C GLU A 60 2.87 -11.60 -8.60
N ALA A 61 4.10 -12.12 -8.71
CA ALA A 61 4.97 -12.38 -7.57
C ALA A 61 5.33 -11.09 -6.80
N GLN A 62 5.61 -9.99 -7.51
CA GLN A 62 5.86 -8.69 -6.89
C GLN A 62 4.61 -8.16 -6.17
N ALA A 63 3.44 -8.27 -6.81
CA ALA A 63 2.19 -7.88 -6.18
C ALA A 63 1.93 -8.69 -4.90
N ALA A 64 2.10 -10.01 -4.94
CA ALA A 64 1.90 -10.89 -3.80
C ALA A 64 2.84 -10.55 -2.62
N ALA A 65 4.10 -10.26 -2.92
CA ALA A 65 5.07 -9.82 -1.91
C ALA A 65 4.65 -8.51 -1.23
N MET A 66 4.12 -7.56 -2.00
CA MET A 66 3.65 -6.27 -1.47
C MET A 66 2.31 -6.39 -0.72
N THR A 67 1.41 -7.28 -1.14
CA THR A 67 0.09 -7.47 -0.51
C THR A 67 0.19 -7.71 0.99
N VAL A 68 1.19 -8.48 1.45
CA VAL A 68 1.42 -8.78 2.88
C VAL A 68 1.58 -7.50 3.71
N GLY A 69 2.35 -6.53 3.21
CA GLY A 69 2.52 -5.23 3.88
C GLY A 69 1.29 -4.33 3.74
N LEU A 70 0.56 -4.44 2.64
CA LEU A 70 -0.63 -3.63 2.38
C LEU A 70 -1.80 -4.01 3.28
N VAL A 71 -2.09 -5.31 3.46
CA VAL A 71 -3.25 -5.76 4.27
C VAL A 71 -3.12 -5.39 5.75
N VAL A 72 -1.90 -5.14 6.23
CA VAL A 72 -1.65 -4.65 7.60
C VAL A 72 -1.57 -3.13 7.70
N SER A 73 -1.69 -2.40 6.57
CA SER A 73 -1.79 -0.94 6.61
C SER A 73 -3.07 -0.52 7.33
N PRO A 74 -3.04 0.57 8.13
CA PRO A 74 -4.17 0.90 9.00
C PRO A 74 -5.52 1.05 8.28
N SER A 75 -5.52 1.62 7.07
CA SER A 75 -6.75 1.81 6.28
C SER A 75 -7.34 0.49 5.78
N LEU A 76 -6.51 -0.41 5.26
CA LEU A 76 -6.96 -1.71 4.73
C LEU A 76 -7.35 -2.65 5.86
N LEU A 77 -6.59 -2.62 6.95
CA LEU A 77 -6.87 -3.40 8.16
C LEU A 77 -8.23 -2.98 8.77
N ALA A 78 -8.51 -1.68 8.83
CA ALA A 78 -9.80 -1.18 9.30
C ALA A 78 -10.95 -1.57 8.37
N ALA A 79 -10.76 -1.49 7.04
CA ALA A 79 -11.78 -1.89 6.06
C ALA A 79 -12.09 -3.39 6.14
N ALA A 80 -11.05 -4.23 6.23
CA ALA A 80 -11.20 -5.67 6.39
C ALA A 80 -11.90 -6.02 7.72
N ALA A 81 -11.53 -5.37 8.82
CA ALA A 81 -12.18 -5.59 10.11
C ALA A 81 -13.66 -5.14 10.12
N ALA A 82 -13.97 -4.04 9.42
CA ALA A 82 -15.32 -3.52 9.29
C ALA A 82 -16.26 -4.44 8.50
N ALA A 83 -15.74 -5.40 7.73
CA ALA A 83 -16.54 -6.42 7.07
C ALA A 83 -17.28 -7.34 8.06
N GLY A 84 -16.84 -7.39 9.33
CA GLY A 84 -17.52 -8.16 10.39
C GLY A 84 -17.47 -9.68 10.18
N THR A 85 -16.56 -10.16 9.34
CA THR A 85 -16.38 -11.56 8.96
C THR A 85 -14.90 -11.91 8.86
N THR A 86 -14.57 -13.20 8.94
CA THR A 86 -13.23 -13.73 8.70
C THR A 86 -13.08 -14.38 7.32
N ASP A 87 -14.12 -14.31 6.48
CA ASP A 87 -14.07 -14.77 5.08
C ASP A 87 -13.18 -13.85 4.23
N PRO A 88 -12.06 -14.34 3.67
CA PRO A 88 -11.12 -13.53 2.88
C PRO A 88 -11.75 -12.81 1.68
N ALA A 89 -12.67 -13.46 0.97
CA ALA A 89 -13.32 -12.86 -0.19
C ALA A 89 -14.18 -11.65 0.20
N ALA A 90 -14.98 -11.78 1.26
CA ALA A 90 -15.78 -10.68 1.79
C ALA A 90 -14.92 -9.53 2.35
N MET A 91 -13.83 -9.84 3.05
CA MET A 91 -12.88 -8.82 3.53
C MET A 91 -12.20 -8.08 2.37
N ALA A 92 -11.77 -8.79 1.33
CA ALA A 92 -11.17 -8.18 0.14
C ALA A 92 -12.15 -7.30 -0.64
N ALA A 93 -13.43 -7.69 -0.70
CA ALA A 93 -14.49 -6.88 -1.30
C ALA A 93 -14.77 -5.58 -0.52
N ALA A 94 -14.52 -5.56 0.80
CA ALA A 94 -14.68 -4.36 1.63
C ALA A 94 -13.57 -3.32 1.44
N ILE A 95 -12.41 -3.73 0.93
CA ILE A 95 -11.30 -2.83 0.59
C ILE A 95 -11.62 -2.11 -0.71
N THR A 96 -11.57 -0.78 -0.74
CA THR A 96 -11.78 0.02 -1.98
C THR A 96 -10.48 0.24 -2.76
N ASP A 97 -10.60 0.60 -4.04
CA ASP A 97 -9.44 0.88 -4.88
C ASP A 97 -8.70 2.15 -4.43
N GLU A 98 -9.42 3.15 -3.92
CA GLU A 98 -8.83 4.37 -3.36
C GLU A 98 -8.00 4.06 -2.11
N GLN A 99 -8.48 3.15 -1.26
CA GLN A 99 -7.74 2.69 -0.09
C GLN A 99 -6.47 1.96 -0.49
N LEU A 100 -6.53 1.10 -1.52
CA LEU A 100 -5.35 0.42 -2.08
C LEU A 100 -4.34 1.43 -2.62
N LEU A 101 -4.77 2.39 -3.43
CA LEU A 101 -3.90 3.43 -3.96
C LEU A 101 -3.25 4.24 -2.84
N ALA A 102 -4.02 4.65 -1.83
CA ALA A 102 -3.49 5.39 -0.68
C ALA A 102 -2.46 4.56 0.09
N ALA A 103 -2.72 3.28 0.33
CA ALA A 103 -1.80 2.38 1.03
C ALA A 103 -0.49 2.16 0.24
N VAL A 104 -0.57 2.00 -1.08
CA VAL A 104 0.61 1.87 -1.94
C VAL A 104 1.43 3.16 -1.95
N ARG A 105 0.80 4.33 -2.08
CA ARG A 105 1.49 5.64 -1.99
C ARG A 105 2.20 5.80 -0.65
N GLN A 106 1.53 5.47 0.44
CA GLN A 106 2.10 5.56 1.77
C GLN A 106 3.27 4.58 1.96
N GLY A 107 3.13 3.35 1.47
CA GLY A 107 4.19 2.33 1.53
C GLY A 107 5.43 2.68 0.70
N TRP A 108 5.29 3.53 -0.31
CA TRP A 108 6.39 3.97 -1.17
C TRP A 108 7.42 4.83 -0.45
N ASN A 109 6.95 5.71 0.46
CA ASN A 109 7.79 6.65 1.20
C ASN A 109 8.90 5.98 2.02
N PRO A 110 8.62 5.02 2.92
CA PRO A 110 9.66 4.37 3.72
C PRO A 110 10.65 3.56 2.88
N VAL A 111 10.19 2.95 1.77
CA VAL A 111 11.09 2.24 0.84
C VAL A 111 12.04 3.21 0.13
N ALA A 112 11.60 4.45 -0.08
CA ALA A 112 12.43 5.54 -0.60
C ALA A 112 13.23 6.28 0.48
N GLY A 113 13.30 5.76 1.71
CA GLY A 113 14.05 6.37 2.82
C GLY A 113 13.43 7.66 3.36
N VAL A 114 12.16 7.93 3.06
CA VAL A 114 11.42 9.09 3.58
C VAL A 114 10.69 8.67 4.86
N SER A 115 11.02 9.30 5.98
CA SER A 115 10.30 9.08 7.24
C SER A 115 8.95 9.80 7.24
N LEU A 116 8.00 9.29 8.02
CA LEU A 116 6.75 10.01 8.30
C LEU A 116 7.01 11.35 9.03
N ALA A 117 8.11 11.44 9.78
CA ALA A 117 8.54 12.69 10.43
C ALA A 117 8.92 13.76 9.39
N ASP A 118 9.68 13.38 8.35
CA ASP A 118 10.12 14.28 7.28
C ASP A 118 8.91 14.81 6.48
N THR A 119 7.88 13.97 6.32
CA THR A 119 6.64 14.35 5.65
C THR A 119 5.83 15.38 6.47
N ALA A 120 5.80 15.24 7.79
CA ALA A 120 5.06 16.13 8.69
C ALA A 120 5.72 17.51 8.83
N GLU A 121 7.05 17.58 8.86
CA GLU A 121 7.79 18.86 8.92
C GLU A 121 7.62 19.68 7.64
N MET A 122 7.56 19.04 6.46
CA MET A 122 7.28 19.73 5.20
C MET A 122 5.88 20.35 5.14
N MET A 123 4.86 19.67 5.68
CA MET A 123 3.50 20.24 5.73
C MET A 123 3.42 21.47 6.65
N GLN A 124 4.22 21.51 7.72
CA GLN A 124 4.27 22.66 8.63
C GLN A 124 5.08 23.83 8.06
N ALA A 125 6.13 23.59 7.25
CA ALA A 125 6.96 24.63 6.66
C ALA A 125 6.28 25.44 5.53
N THR A 126 5.07 25.04 5.10
CA THR A 126 4.31 25.70 4.03
C THR A 126 3.09 26.48 4.54
N THR A 127 2.97 26.68 5.87
CA THR A 127 1.92 27.47 6.53
C THR A 127 2.51 28.73 7.14
#